data_AF-A0A942CYG7-F1
#
_entry.id   AF-A0A942CYG7-F1
#
_cell.length_a   1.000
_cell.length_b   1.000
_cell.length_c   1.000
_cell.angle_alpha   90.00
_cell.angle_beta   90.00
_cell.angle_gamma   90.00
#
_symmetry.space_group_name_H-M   'P 1'
#
loop_
_entity.id
_entity.type
_entity.pdbx_description
1 polymer ?
#
loop_
_entity_poly.entity_id
_entity_poly.type
_entity_poly.pdbx_seq_one_letter_code
_entity_poly.pdbx_strand_id
1 'polypeptide(L)'
;GHVRNAVLGDTFARILKFSGNRVQVQNYIDNTGVQVADVVIGFQQVDKRTPIGVKMLAKEPKFDYYCWDLYARTTQMLGQDKANAEKLRAATLKSIEEGRGEDAEIGQIVADAIVDCHLRTMARLGIGYDLLARESEILHLKFWDTAFEMLKKAGAIELATSGKMAGCWIMPWKKEEKEKTNTETTETTETTEDTERNEEHEQDKIIVRSNGVVTYVGKDIAYQLWKFGLLGKDFRYRRWPNTPEGEIVWATTVENGDASAPHFAEPASAVYNVIDTRQAYVQEVVAEGLRRTGFPEAAEKSIHLSYAMVVLTPRCAAELGYELSPEDARRPFVDMSGRKGLGVKADDLLDKLEAAARAEVEKRR
;
A
#
# COMPACT_ATOMS: atom_id res chain seq x y z
N GLY A 1 8.54 -3.42 -10.01
CA GLY A 1 8.12 -3.64 -8.61
C GLY A 1 6.71 -4.18 -8.55
N HIS A 2 5.70 -3.31 -8.74
CA HIS A 2 4.28 -3.68 -8.61
C HIS A 2 3.84 -4.85 -9.51
N VAL A 3 4.36 -4.96 -10.74
CA VAL A 3 4.08 -6.10 -11.63
C VAL A 3 4.50 -7.44 -11.00
N ARG A 4 5.65 -7.50 -10.29
CA ARG A 4 6.05 -8.73 -9.57
C ARG A 4 5.04 -9.09 -8.50
N ASN A 5 4.58 -8.11 -7.71
CA ASN A 5 3.56 -8.32 -6.69
C ASN A 5 2.29 -8.91 -7.31
N ALA A 6 1.75 -8.23 -8.33
CA ALA A 6 0.50 -8.62 -8.97
C ALA A 6 0.59 -10.02 -9.60
N VAL A 7 1.67 -10.32 -10.33
CA VAL A 7 1.86 -11.64 -10.97
C VAL A 7 2.01 -12.75 -9.94
N LEU A 8 2.74 -12.52 -8.83
CA LEU A 8 2.86 -13.51 -7.75
C LEU A 8 1.51 -13.78 -7.10
N GLY A 9 0.75 -12.74 -6.78
CA GLY A 9 -0.59 -12.85 -6.19
C GLY A 9 -1.57 -13.57 -7.12
N ASP A 10 -1.62 -13.19 -8.39
CA ASP A 10 -2.51 -13.80 -9.39
C ASP A 10 -2.17 -15.27 -9.63
N THR A 11 -0.88 -15.59 -9.81
CA THR A 11 -0.41 -16.98 -9.99
C THR A 11 -0.80 -17.84 -8.78
N PHE A 12 -0.57 -17.33 -7.57
CA PHE A 12 -0.90 -18.05 -6.35
C PHE A 12 -2.41 -18.24 -6.19
N ALA A 13 -3.21 -17.20 -6.46
CA ALA A 13 -4.67 -17.28 -6.45
C ALA A 13 -5.18 -18.32 -7.44
N ARG A 14 -4.62 -18.39 -8.65
CA ARG A 14 -4.97 -19.42 -9.65
C ARG A 14 -4.65 -20.83 -9.18
N ILE A 15 -3.49 -21.05 -8.55
CA ILE A 15 -3.12 -22.35 -7.98
C ILE A 15 -4.12 -22.77 -6.91
N LEU A 16 -4.47 -21.86 -5.99
CA LEU A 16 -5.45 -22.13 -4.93
C LEU A 16 -6.84 -22.45 -5.51
N LYS A 17 -7.32 -21.67 -6.49
CA LYS A 17 -8.58 -21.93 -7.20
C LYS A 17 -8.57 -23.29 -7.91
N PHE A 18 -7.47 -23.61 -8.61
CA PHE A 18 -7.28 -24.90 -9.27
C PHE A 18 -7.31 -26.08 -8.28
N SER A 19 -6.86 -25.85 -7.05
CA SER A 19 -6.87 -26.84 -5.96
C SER A 19 -8.23 -26.97 -5.26
N GLY A 20 -9.27 -26.31 -5.79
CA GLY A 20 -10.65 -26.39 -5.29
C GLY A 20 -10.98 -25.39 -4.17
N ASN A 21 -10.09 -24.45 -3.86
CA ASN A 21 -10.37 -23.43 -2.83
C ASN A 21 -11.26 -22.32 -3.40
N ARG A 22 -12.18 -21.82 -2.58
CA ARG A 22 -12.82 -20.52 -2.82
C ARG A 22 -11.82 -19.43 -2.48
N VAL A 23 -11.46 -18.61 -3.47
CA VAL A 23 -10.44 -17.56 -3.32
C VAL A 23 -11.05 -16.23 -3.68
N GLN A 24 -10.86 -15.25 -2.80
CA GLN A 24 -11.17 -13.85 -3.03
C GLN A 24 -9.86 -13.06 -3.16
N VAL A 25 -9.69 -12.37 -4.28
CA VAL A 25 -8.55 -11.51 -4.59
C VAL A 25 -8.93 -10.07 -4.27
N GLN A 26 -8.24 -9.47 -3.31
CA GLN A 26 -8.50 -8.10 -2.86
C GLN A 26 -7.34 -7.17 -3.27
N ASN A 27 -7.68 -5.96 -3.72
CA ASN A 27 -6.73 -4.87 -3.89
C ASN A 27 -7.01 -3.79 -2.83
N TYR A 28 -6.04 -3.55 -1.96
CA TYR A 28 -6.15 -2.53 -0.92
C TYR A 28 -5.72 -1.17 -1.48
N ILE A 29 -6.60 -0.18 -1.40
CA ILE A 29 -6.43 1.15 -1.97
C ILE A 29 -6.33 2.16 -0.83
N ASP A 30 -5.11 2.64 -0.57
CA ASP A 30 -4.89 3.77 0.34
C ASP A 30 -5.21 5.09 -0.37
N ASN A 31 -6.49 5.42 -0.46
CA ASN A 31 -6.99 6.64 -1.06
C ASN A 31 -6.98 7.85 -0.11
N THR A 32 -6.42 7.70 1.10
CA THR A 32 -6.30 8.78 2.10
C THR A 32 -4.86 9.05 2.51
N GLY A 33 -3.89 8.32 1.93
CA GLY A 33 -2.49 8.38 2.31
C GLY A 33 -1.76 9.63 1.83
N VAL A 34 -0.56 9.82 2.38
CA VAL A 34 0.29 11.00 2.13
C VAL A 34 0.68 11.17 0.66
N GLN A 35 0.76 10.08 -0.10
CA GLN A 35 1.08 10.14 -1.53
C GLN A 35 -0.08 10.74 -2.35
N VAL A 36 -1.33 10.45 -1.98
CA VAL A 36 -2.50 11.09 -2.58
C VAL A 36 -2.49 12.59 -2.24
N ALA A 37 -2.23 12.92 -0.97
CA ALA A 37 -2.10 14.31 -0.54
C ALA A 37 -1.02 15.08 -1.32
N ASP A 38 0.15 14.47 -1.57
CA ASP A 38 1.21 15.09 -2.38
C ASP A 38 0.75 15.36 -3.81
N VAL A 39 0.01 14.44 -4.44
CA VAL A 39 -0.53 14.67 -5.80
C VAL A 39 -1.60 15.77 -5.80
N VAL A 40 -2.47 15.81 -4.78
CA VAL A 40 -3.47 16.89 -4.61
C VAL A 40 -2.78 18.25 -4.47
N ILE A 41 -1.77 18.35 -3.60
CA ILE A 41 -0.93 19.55 -3.45
C ILE A 41 -0.30 19.91 -4.79
N GLY A 42 0.16 18.92 -5.55
CA GLY A 42 0.71 19.12 -6.89
C GLY A 42 -0.28 19.81 -7.83
N PHE A 43 -1.51 19.31 -7.89
CA PHE A 43 -2.55 19.89 -8.72
C PHE A 43 -2.86 21.34 -8.35
N GLN A 44 -2.87 21.66 -7.06
CA GLN A 44 -3.20 23.01 -6.59
C GLN A 44 -2.03 23.99 -6.67
N GLN A 45 -0.84 23.58 -6.22
CA GLN A 45 0.30 24.47 -6.04
C GLN A 45 1.19 24.54 -7.29
N VAL A 46 1.41 23.39 -7.95
CA VAL A 46 2.30 23.30 -9.11
C VAL A 46 1.53 23.60 -10.39
N ASP A 47 0.43 22.89 -10.63
CA ASP A 47 -0.32 22.98 -11.89
C ASP A 47 -1.52 23.94 -11.83
N LYS A 48 -1.85 24.45 -10.64
CA LYS A 48 -2.92 25.44 -10.38
C LYS A 48 -4.27 25.05 -11.02
N ARG A 49 -4.67 23.80 -10.83
CA ARG A 49 -5.92 23.22 -11.34
C ARG A 49 -7.04 23.30 -10.32
N THR A 50 -8.24 23.57 -10.81
CA THR A 50 -9.49 23.42 -10.04
C THR A 50 -9.95 21.96 -10.04
N PRO A 51 -10.85 21.54 -9.14
CA PRO A 51 -11.41 20.18 -9.15
C PRO A 51 -12.02 19.79 -10.51
N ILE A 52 -12.73 20.71 -11.16
CA ILE A 52 -13.29 20.50 -12.52
C ILE A 52 -12.17 20.24 -13.54
N GLY A 53 -11.08 21.02 -13.47
CA GLY A 53 -9.93 20.84 -14.35
C GLY A 53 -9.26 19.47 -14.16
N VAL A 54 -9.09 19.04 -12.91
CA VAL A 54 -8.57 17.70 -12.60
C VAL A 54 -9.52 16.61 -13.10
N LYS A 55 -10.84 16.78 -12.91
CA LYS A 55 -11.85 15.83 -13.40
C LYS A 55 -11.86 15.66 -14.91
N MET A 56 -11.60 16.72 -15.68
CA MET A 56 -11.45 16.61 -17.13
C MET A 56 -10.16 15.88 -17.50
N LEU A 57 -9.05 16.24 -16.86
CA LEU A 57 -7.76 15.59 -17.09
C LEU A 57 -7.77 14.10 -16.72
N ALA A 58 -8.50 13.72 -15.67
CA ALA A 58 -8.68 12.34 -15.22
C ALA A 58 -9.34 11.41 -16.26
N LYS A 59 -10.00 11.99 -17.27
CA LYS A 59 -10.59 11.22 -18.39
C LYS A 59 -9.63 11.00 -19.54
N GLU A 60 -8.49 11.70 -19.56
CA GLU A 60 -7.50 11.57 -20.61
C GLU A 60 -6.74 10.24 -20.45
N PRO A 61 -6.30 9.61 -21.56
CA PRO A 61 -5.43 8.44 -21.50
C PRO A 61 -4.16 8.73 -20.71
N LYS A 62 -3.66 7.71 -20.00
CA LYS A 62 -2.41 7.78 -19.21
C LYS A 62 -2.43 8.86 -18.11
N PHE A 63 -3.57 9.08 -17.46
CA PHE A 63 -3.68 9.99 -16.32
C PHE A 63 -2.74 9.62 -15.16
N ASP A 64 -2.53 8.33 -14.92
CA ASP A 64 -1.54 7.81 -13.98
C ASP A 64 -0.10 8.20 -14.33
N TYR A 65 0.24 8.33 -15.62
CA TYR A 65 1.54 8.85 -16.06
C TYR A 65 1.68 10.33 -15.70
N TYR A 66 0.63 11.11 -15.93
CA TYR A 66 0.60 12.51 -15.55
C TYR A 66 0.81 12.68 -14.04
N CYS A 67 0.08 11.92 -13.23
CA CYS A 67 0.20 11.94 -11.77
C CYS A 67 1.58 11.50 -11.29
N TRP A 68 2.23 10.54 -11.97
CA TRP A 68 3.61 10.16 -11.68
C TRP A 68 4.60 11.34 -11.85
N ASP A 69 4.50 12.07 -12.96
CA ASP A 69 5.39 13.20 -13.23
C ASP A 69 5.09 14.37 -12.29
N LEU A 70 3.80 14.62 -12.01
CA LEU A 70 3.37 15.62 -11.04
C LEU A 70 3.87 15.30 -9.63
N TYR A 71 3.80 14.03 -9.21
CA TYR A 71 4.29 13.59 -7.90
C TYR A 71 5.78 13.88 -7.72
N ALA A 72 6.60 13.62 -8.74
CA ALA A 72 8.03 13.91 -8.71
C ALA A 72 8.31 15.42 -8.57
N ARG A 73 7.66 16.25 -9.41
CA ARG A 73 7.76 17.72 -9.34
C ARG A 73 7.30 18.27 -7.99
N THR A 74 6.21 17.74 -7.46
CA THR A 74 5.66 18.18 -6.17
C THR A 74 6.59 17.80 -5.03
N THR A 75 7.17 16.60 -5.05
CA THR A 75 8.16 16.20 -4.06
C THR A 75 9.38 17.11 -4.08
N GLN A 76 9.86 17.50 -5.27
CA GLN A 76 10.96 18.45 -5.39
C GLN A 76 10.61 19.82 -4.80
N MET A 77 9.41 20.34 -5.10
CA MET A 77 8.90 21.59 -4.53
C MET A 77 8.80 21.52 -2.99
N LEU A 78 8.19 20.46 -2.46
CA LEU A 78 8.06 20.24 -1.01
C LEU A 78 9.42 20.06 -0.31
N GLY A 79 10.44 19.57 -1.04
CA GLY A 79 11.81 19.45 -0.54
C GLY A 79 12.52 20.78 -0.29
N GLN A 80 12.04 21.89 -0.88
CA GLN A 80 12.66 23.22 -0.74
C GLN A 80 12.35 23.89 0.61
N ASP A 81 11.18 23.59 1.20
CA ASP A 81 10.76 24.10 2.50
C ASP A 81 10.05 22.99 3.28
N LYS A 82 10.80 22.31 4.16
CA LYS A 82 10.29 21.18 4.94
C LYS A 82 9.18 21.57 5.91
N ALA A 83 9.30 22.73 6.56
CA ALA A 83 8.33 23.17 7.56
C ALA A 83 6.97 23.50 6.90
N ASN A 84 7.01 24.18 5.75
CA ASN A 84 5.79 24.42 4.99
C ASN A 84 5.22 23.13 4.39
N ALA A 85 6.07 22.20 3.93
CA ALA A 85 5.64 20.92 3.39
C ALA A 85 4.86 20.07 4.41
N GLU A 86 5.34 19.99 5.65
CA GLU A 86 4.64 19.28 6.74
C GLU A 86 3.27 19.89 7.01
N LYS A 87 3.19 21.23 7.06
CA LYS A 87 1.93 21.95 7.26
C LYS A 87 0.93 21.69 6.12
N LEU A 88 1.39 21.77 4.87
CA LEU A 88 0.55 21.52 3.69
C LEU A 88 0.04 20.09 3.66
N ARG A 89 0.92 19.11 3.90
CA ARG A 89 0.54 17.69 3.96
C ARG A 89 -0.48 17.44 5.06
N ALA A 90 -0.25 17.94 6.27
CA ALA A 90 -1.16 17.76 7.39
C ALA A 90 -2.55 18.37 7.10
N ALA A 91 -2.60 19.57 6.51
CA ALA A 91 -3.86 20.20 6.13
C ALA A 91 -4.59 19.39 5.04
N THR A 92 -3.88 18.99 3.98
CA THR A 92 -4.45 18.26 2.84
C THR A 92 -4.94 16.86 3.25
N LEU A 93 -4.13 16.13 4.02
CA LEU A 93 -4.51 14.82 4.58
C LEU A 93 -5.79 14.93 5.40
N LYS A 94 -5.86 15.92 6.30
CA LYS A 94 -7.05 16.15 7.11
C LYS A 94 -8.28 16.41 6.24
N SER A 95 -8.17 17.25 5.22
CA SER A 95 -9.28 17.51 4.27
C SER A 95 -9.75 16.20 3.61
N ILE A 96 -8.81 15.37 3.13
CA ILE A 96 -9.09 14.08 2.46
C ILE A 96 -9.75 13.09 3.42
N GLU A 97 -9.21 12.91 4.64
CA GLU A 97 -9.76 12.00 5.66
C GLU A 97 -11.19 12.41 6.09
N GLU A 98 -11.44 13.71 6.22
CA GLU A 98 -12.77 14.25 6.56
C GLU A 98 -13.74 14.23 5.35
N GLY A 99 -13.24 14.07 4.14
CA GLY A 99 -14.04 14.08 2.91
C GLY A 99 -14.66 15.45 2.60
N ARG A 100 -13.99 16.56 2.96
CA ARG A 100 -14.53 17.93 2.81
C ARG A 100 -13.57 18.86 2.08
N GLY A 101 -14.15 19.74 1.27
CA GLY A 101 -13.44 20.78 0.53
C GLY A 101 -12.84 20.30 -0.79
N GLU A 102 -12.18 21.21 -1.49
CA GLU A 102 -11.61 20.96 -2.82
C GLU A 102 -10.52 19.89 -2.80
N ASP A 103 -9.70 19.84 -1.74
CA ASP A 103 -8.63 18.86 -1.58
C ASP A 103 -9.18 17.42 -1.58
N ALA A 104 -10.29 17.20 -0.86
CA ALA A 104 -10.96 15.91 -0.81
C ALA A 104 -11.60 15.53 -2.14
N GLU A 105 -12.22 16.51 -2.83
CA GLU A 105 -12.79 16.28 -4.16
C GLU A 105 -11.71 15.87 -5.17
N ILE A 106 -10.58 16.60 -5.19
CA ILE A 106 -9.42 16.27 -6.03
C ILE A 106 -8.87 14.90 -5.63
N GLY A 107 -8.70 14.62 -4.33
CA GLY A 107 -8.21 13.34 -3.83
C GLY A 107 -9.06 12.16 -4.29
N GLN A 108 -10.38 12.29 -4.23
CA GLN A 108 -11.32 11.27 -4.72
C GLN A 108 -11.21 11.07 -6.23
N ILE A 109 -11.18 12.15 -7.02
CA ILE A 109 -11.02 12.09 -8.48
C ILE A 109 -9.71 11.39 -8.85
N VAL A 110 -8.61 11.77 -8.20
CA VAL A 110 -7.28 11.24 -8.46
C VAL A 110 -7.21 9.75 -8.12
N ALA A 111 -7.66 9.36 -6.93
CA ALA A 111 -7.62 7.98 -6.48
C ALA A 111 -8.42 7.07 -7.41
N ASP A 112 -9.66 7.44 -7.74
CA ASP A 112 -10.53 6.63 -8.60
C ASP A 112 -9.95 6.49 -10.01
N ALA A 113 -9.47 7.59 -10.61
CA ALA A 113 -8.91 7.56 -11.95
C ALA A 113 -7.59 6.78 -12.05
N ILE A 114 -6.77 6.81 -10.99
CA ILE A 114 -5.55 5.97 -10.91
C ILE A 114 -5.93 4.50 -10.81
N VAL A 115 -6.94 4.15 -10.01
CA VAL A 115 -7.46 2.77 -9.93
C VAL A 115 -7.98 2.30 -11.30
N ASP A 116 -8.70 3.14 -12.03
CA ASP A 116 -9.14 2.82 -13.39
C ASP A 116 -7.97 2.52 -14.34
N CYS A 117 -6.91 3.31 -14.27
CA CYS A 117 -5.69 3.05 -15.06
C CYS A 117 -5.03 1.74 -14.63
N HIS A 118 -4.87 1.53 -13.32
CA HIS A 118 -4.28 0.32 -12.76
C HIS A 118 -5.02 -0.94 -13.18
N LEU A 119 -6.36 -0.95 -13.10
CA LEU A 119 -7.17 -2.10 -13.53
C LEU A 119 -6.98 -2.40 -15.02
N ARG A 120 -6.91 -1.38 -15.89
CA ARG A 120 -6.61 -1.59 -17.32
C ARG A 120 -5.23 -2.19 -17.53
N THR A 121 -4.20 -1.70 -16.85
CA THR A 121 -2.84 -2.25 -16.94
C THR A 121 -2.80 -3.70 -16.44
N MET A 122 -3.50 -4.03 -15.35
CA MET A 122 -3.56 -5.40 -14.82
C MET A 122 -4.34 -6.35 -15.76
N ALA A 123 -5.40 -5.87 -16.40
CA ALA A 123 -6.14 -6.66 -17.39
C ALA A 123 -5.29 -7.05 -18.61
N ARG A 124 -4.32 -6.23 -19.03
CA ARG A 124 -3.34 -6.61 -20.07
C ARG A 124 -2.50 -7.83 -19.69
N LEU A 125 -2.31 -8.04 -18.39
CA LEU A 125 -1.60 -9.21 -17.83
C LEU A 125 -2.56 -10.37 -17.52
N GLY A 126 -3.86 -10.22 -17.79
CA GLY A 126 -4.89 -11.18 -17.41
C GLY A 126 -5.15 -11.23 -15.91
N ILE A 127 -4.80 -10.19 -15.16
CA ILE A 127 -4.93 -10.12 -13.70
C ILE A 127 -6.21 -9.36 -13.35
N GLY A 128 -7.10 -10.01 -12.60
CA GLY A 128 -8.37 -9.44 -12.12
C GLY A 128 -8.47 -9.45 -10.59
N TYR A 129 -9.41 -8.65 -10.07
CA TYR A 129 -9.66 -8.50 -8.64
C TYR A 129 -11.15 -8.70 -8.33
N ASP A 130 -11.47 -9.25 -7.17
CA ASP A 130 -12.85 -9.42 -6.71
C ASP A 130 -13.33 -8.17 -5.94
N LEU A 131 -12.46 -7.57 -5.11
CA LEU A 131 -12.79 -6.44 -4.24
C LEU A 131 -11.66 -5.40 -4.18
N LEU A 132 -12.02 -4.13 -4.32
CA LEU A 132 -11.22 -2.96 -3.99
C LEU A 132 -11.58 -2.48 -2.58
N ALA A 133 -10.71 -2.76 -1.61
CA ALA A 133 -10.90 -2.31 -0.25
C ALA A 133 -10.23 -0.96 -0.06
N ARG A 134 -11.02 0.06 0.25
CA ARG A 134 -10.56 1.45 0.30
C ARG A 134 -10.38 1.90 1.75
N GLU A 135 -9.27 2.57 2.00
CA GLU A 135 -8.88 3.04 3.34
C GLU A 135 -9.87 4.07 3.90
N SER A 136 -10.45 4.95 3.06
CA SER A 136 -11.47 5.89 3.52
C SER A 136 -12.65 5.20 4.21
N GLU A 137 -13.08 4.05 3.70
CA GLU A 137 -14.20 3.30 4.23
C GLU A 137 -13.85 2.64 5.57
N ILE A 138 -12.61 2.18 5.76
CA ILE A 138 -12.11 1.68 7.06
C ILE A 138 -12.18 2.79 8.12
N LEU A 139 -11.78 4.01 7.74
CA LEU A 139 -11.84 5.19 8.61
C LEU A 139 -13.28 5.58 8.93
N HIS A 140 -14.12 5.77 7.92
CA HIS A 140 -15.50 6.26 8.08
C HIS A 140 -16.42 5.24 8.77
N LEU A 141 -16.22 3.93 8.55
CA LEU A 141 -16.96 2.88 9.27
C LEU A 141 -16.37 2.55 10.65
N LYS A 142 -15.31 3.26 11.05
CA LYS A 142 -14.69 3.15 12.37
C LYS A 142 -14.29 1.71 12.68
N PHE A 143 -13.68 1.04 11.71
CA PHE A 143 -13.16 -0.32 11.89
C PHE A 143 -12.08 -0.32 12.96
N TRP A 144 -11.21 0.70 12.90
CA TRP A 144 -10.19 0.93 13.90
C TRP A 144 -10.76 1.05 15.32
N ASP A 145 -11.79 1.88 15.54
CA ASP A 145 -12.36 2.07 16.89
C ASP A 145 -12.77 0.74 17.53
N THR A 146 -13.34 -0.18 16.73
CA THR A 146 -13.73 -1.52 17.19
C THR A 146 -12.51 -2.38 17.49
N ALA A 147 -11.52 -2.42 16.59
CA ALA A 147 -10.28 -3.16 16.81
C ALA A 147 -9.50 -2.65 18.03
N PHE A 148 -9.49 -1.33 18.25
CA PHE A 148 -8.83 -0.69 19.38
C PHE A 148 -9.43 -1.12 20.72
N GLU A 149 -10.77 -1.14 20.83
CA GLU A 149 -11.43 -1.63 22.04
C GLU A 149 -11.23 -3.13 22.24
N MET A 150 -11.16 -3.93 21.18
CA MET A 150 -10.79 -5.35 21.27
C MET A 150 -9.37 -5.52 21.82
N LEU A 151 -8.40 -4.77 21.29
CA LEU A 151 -7.00 -4.78 21.73
C LEU A 151 -6.87 -4.36 23.20
N LYS A 152 -7.55 -3.28 23.62
CA LYS A 152 -7.57 -2.84 25.02
C LYS A 152 -8.17 -3.88 25.95
N LYS A 153 -9.34 -4.41 25.60
CA LYS A 153 -10.05 -5.40 26.42
C LYS A 153 -9.24 -6.69 26.61
N ALA A 154 -8.48 -7.08 25.60
CA ALA A 154 -7.61 -8.25 25.65
C ALA A 154 -6.26 -7.99 26.37
N GLY A 155 -5.96 -6.73 26.75
CA GLY A 155 -4.66 -6.36 27.29
C GLY A 155 -3.52 -6.47 26.26
N ALA A 156 -3.85 -6.42 24.97
CA ALA A 156 -2.89 -6.56 23.88
C ALA A 156 -2.01 -5.30 23.71
N ILE A 157 -2.54 -4.14 24.09
CA ILE A 157 -1.87 -2.84 24.00
C ILE A 157 -1.93 -2.12 25.34
N GLU A 158 -0.95 -1.24 25.58
CA GLU A 158 -0.86 -0.43 26.80
C GLU A 158 -0.52 1.03 26.45
N LEU A 159 -0.97 1.95 27.30
CA LEU A 159 -0.60 3.35 27.20
C LEU A 159 0.76 3.56 27.86
N ALA A 160 1.78 3.90 27.09
CA ALA A 160 3.10 4.21 27.61
C ALA A 160 3.04 5.50 28.45
N THR A 161 3.45 5.44 29.71
CA THR A 161 3.40 6.58 30.65
C THR A 161 4.73 7.32 30.80
N SER A 162 5.82 6.74 30.31
CA SER A 162 7.18 7.29 30.43
C SER A 162 8.07 6.90 29.24
N GLY A 163 9.25 7.50 29.16
CA GLY A 163 10.20 7.27 28.06
C GLY A 163 9.83 8.00 26.76
N LYS A 164 10.56 7.68 25.68
CA LYS A 164 10.39 8.32 24.36
C LYS A 164 9.00 8.15 23.76
N MET A 165 8.27 7.09 24.15
CA MET A 165 6.93 6.75 23.66
C MET A 165 5.81 7.24 24.58
N ALA A 166 6.10 8.05 25.60
CA ALA A 166 5.08 8.53 26.53
C ALA A 166 3.88 9.16 25.80
N GLY A 167 2.68 8.75 26.20
CA GLY A 167 1.41 9.15 25.59
C GLY A 167 0.98 8.30 24.39
N CYS A 168 1.82 7.39 23.89
CA CYS A 168 1.45 6.49 22.80
C CYS A 168 0.81 5.19 23.32
N TRP A 169 -0.12 4.62 22.55
CA TRP A 169 -0.53 3.22 22.73
C TRP A 169 0.43 2.31 21.99
N ILE A 170 1.03 1.37 22.70
CA ILE A 170 2.03 0.45 22.17
C ILE A 170 1.59 -1.00 22.33
N MET A 171 2.06 -1.86 21.43
CA MET A 171 1.96 -3.31 21.57
C MET A 171 3.28 -3.86 22.11
N PRO A 172 3.36 -4.23 23.40
CA PRO A 172 4.63 -4.65 24.01
C PRO A 172 4.97 -6.07 23.57
N TRP A 173 5.82 -6.19 22.55
CA TRP A 173 6.33 -7.49 22.10
C TRP A 173 7.85 -7.46 22.00
N LYS A 174 8.47 -8.45 22.68
CA LYS A 174 9.84 -8.88 22.42
C LYS A 174 9.72 -10.12 21.54
N LYS A 175 10.18 -10.02 20.30
CA LYS A 175 10.53 -11.23 19.55
C LYS A 175 11.59 -11.91 20.40
N GLU A 176 11.37 -13.18 20.79
CA GLU A 176 12.49 -13.99 21.24
C GLU A 176 13.45 -14.03 20.06
N GLU A 177 14.50 -13.23 20.12
CA GLU A 177 15.63 -13.40 19.24
C GLU A 177 16.05 -14.84 19.47
N LYS A 178 15.82 -15.72 18.49
CA LYS A 178 16.48 -17.02 18.49
C LYS A 178 17.95 -16.68 18.62
N GLU A 179 18.52 -16.94 19.80
CA GLU A 179 19.94 -16.84 20.06
C GLU A 179 20.63 -17.45 18.84
N LYS A 180 21.29 -16.61 18.04
CA LYS A 180 22.36 -17.10 17.19
C LYS A 180 23.32 -17.72 18.20
N THR A 181 23.31 -19.05 18.30
CA THR A 181 24.23 -19.79 19.15
C THR A 181 25.62 -19.25 18.87
N ASN A 182 26.11 -18.48 19.84
CA ASN A 182 27.43 -17.89 19.87
C ASN A 182 28.43 -19.03 19.79
N THR A 183 29.02 -19.22 18.61
CA THR A 183 30.39 -19.69 18.54
C THR A 183 31.15 -18.64 17.77
N GLU A 184 32.12 -18.06 18.48
CA GLU A 184 33.13 -17.10 18.05
C GLU A 184 32.75 -15.62 18.13
N THR A 185 33.01 -15.10 19.34
CA THR A 185 33.49 -13.75 19.66
C THR A 185 34.05 -13.00 18.45
N THR A 186 33.25 -12.12 17.88
CA THR A 186 33.76 -10.92 17.20
C THR A 186 32.92 -9.76 17.73
N GLU A 187 33.58 -8.78 18.34
CA GLU A 187 32.98 -7.50 18.72
C GLU A 187 32.45 -6.82 17.45
N THR A 188 31.21 -7.09 17.07
CA THR A 188 30.53 -6.36 16.00
C THR A 188 30.17 -4.99 16.53
N THR A 189 30.88 -3.98 16.03
CA THR A 189 30.52 -2.58 16.12
C THR A 189 29.14 -2.42 15.46
N GLU A 190 28.13 -2.02 16.24
CA GLU A 190 26.79 -1.71 15.71
C GLU A 190 26.94 -0.65 14.60
N THR A 191 26.53 -1.00 13.38
CA THR A 191 26.57 -0.06 12.25
C THR A 191 25.39 0.91 12.34
N THR A 192 25.53 2.11 11.78
CA THR A 192 24.44 3.11 11.74
C THR A 192 23.15 2.57 11.12
N GLU A 193 23.24 1.63 10.16
CA GLU A 193 22.07 0.97 9.58
C GLU A 193 21.34 0.05 10.57
N ASP A 194 22.06 -0.60 11.50
CA ASP A 194 21.46 -1.44 12.53
C ASP A 194 20.76 -0.60 13.60
N THR A 195 21.31 0.57 13.93
CA THR A 195 20.69 1.52 14.87
C THR A 195 19.41 2.13 14.29
N GLU A 196 19.44 2.57 13.03
CA GLU A 196 18.26 3.11 12.33
C GLU A 196 17.15 2.07 12.18
N ARG A 197 17.51 0.82 11.84
CA ARG A 197 16.54 -0.28 11.70
C ARG A 197 15.89 -0.64 13.04
N ASN A 198 16.67 -0.63 14.14
CA ASN A 198 16.13 -0.84 15.48
C ASN A 198 15.16 0.29 15.91
N GLU A 199 15.45 1.55 15.58
CA GLU A 199 14.55 2.66 15.85
C GLU A 199 13.25 2.60 15.03
N GLU A 200 13.30 2.14 13.77
CA GLU A 200 12.09 1.87 12.96
C GLU A 200 11.22 0.77 13.58
N HIS A 201 11.83 -0.34 14.04
CA HIS A 201 11.12 -1.41 14.75
C HIS A 201 10.48 -0.94 16.06
N GLU A 202 11.05 0.03 16.77
CA GLU A 202 10.41 0.62 17.94
C GLU A 202 9.17 1.45 17.57
N GLN A 203 9.20 2.18 16.45
CA GLN A 203 8.04 2.95 15.98
C GLN A 203 6.90 2.04 15.51
N ASP A 204 7.20 0.90 14.90
CA ASP A 204 6.20 -0.06 14.44
C ASP A 204 5.41 -0.72 15.59
N LYS A 205 5.93 -0.67 16.83
CA LYS A 205 5.19 -1.05 18.04
C LYS A 205 4.13 -0.03 18.44
N ILE A 206 4.24 1.22 17.96
CA ILE A 206 3.28 2.28 18.23
C ILE A 206 2.03 2.03 17.39
N ILE A 207 0.92 1.79 18.06
CA ILE A 207 -0.38 1.57 17.45
C ILE A 207 -1.15 2.90 17.33
N VAL A 208 -1.04 3.75 18.36
CA VAL A 208 -1.59 5.11 18.36
C VAL A 208 -0.53 6.07 18.89
N ARG A 209 -0.25 7.13 18.13
CA ARG A 209 0.69 8.18 18.54
C ARG A 209 0.10 9.03 19.67
N SER A 210 0.95 9.79 20.36
CA SER A 210 0.56 10.66 21.48
C SER A 210 -0.45 11.76 21.12
N ASN A 211 -0.54 12.12 19.84
CA ASN A 211 -1.54 13.06 19.30
C ASN A 211 -2.88 12.36 18.93
N GLY A 212 -3.04 11.07 19.22
CA GLY A 212 -4.24 10.30 18.90
C GLY A 212 -4.30 9.74 17.47
N VAL A 213 -3.30 10.01 16.63
CA VAL A 213 -3.25 9.49 15.26
C VAL A 213 -2.87 8.02 15.26
N VAL A 214 -3.68 7.22 14.57
CA VAL A 214 -3.48 5.78 14.39
C VAL A 214 -2.37 5.54 13.38
N THR A 215 -1.45 4.62 13.67
CA THR A 215 -0.41 4.22 12.72
C THR A 215 -0.97 3.24 11.68
N TYR A 216 -0.27 3.06 10.55
CA TYR A 216 -0.68 2.12 9.52
C TYR A 216 -0.87 0.69 10.06
N VAL A 217 0.00 0.26 10.98
CA VAL A 217 -0.07 -1.05 11.63
C VAL A 217 -1.39 -1.26 12.39
N GLY A 218 -1.89 -0.23 13.09
CA GLY A 218 -3.17 -0.32 13.79
C GLY A 218 -4.34 -0.55 12.82
N LYS A 219 -4.33 0.15 11.69
CA LYS A 219 -5.35 0.01 10.65
C LYS A 219 -5.28 -1.36 9.96
N ASP A 220 -4.07 -1.86 9.72
CA ASP A 220 -3.86 -3.22 9.19
C ASP A 220 -4.38 -4.30 10.14
N ILE A 221 -4.23 -4.15 11.46
CA ILE A 221 -4.84 -5.07 12.44
C ILE A 221 -6.37 -5.08 12.29
N ALA A 222 -7.00 -3.91 12.20
CA ALA A 222 -8.44 -3.81 12.03
C ALA A 222 -8.92 -4.47 10.72
N TYR A 223 -8.18 -4.24 9.63
CA TYR A 223 -8.50 -4.83 8.34
C TYR A 223 -8.27 -6.34 8.33
N GLN A 224 -7.22 -6.83 9.00
CA GLN A 224 -6.94 -8.26 9.12
C GLN A 224 -8.01 -8.97 9.97
N LEU A 225 -8.46 -8.36 11.09
CA LEU A 225 -9.60 -8.86 11.86
C LEU A 225 -10.86 -8.97 10.99
N TRP A 226 -11.11 -7.99 10.11
CA TRP A 226 -12.25 -8.05 9.18
C TRP A 226 -12.11 -9.20 8.16
N LYS A 227 -10.92 -9.41 7.57
CA LYS A 227 -10.71 -10.53 6.62
C LYS A 227 -10.98 -11.90 7.24
N PHE A 228 -10.75 -12.06 8.53
CA PHE A 228 -11.08 -13.29 9.28
C PHE A 228 -12.52 -13.32 9.83
N GLY A 229 -13.34 -12.30 9.57
CA GLY A 229 -14.71 -12.20 10.10
C GLY A 229 -14.77 -11.97 11.61
N LEU A 230 -13.69 -11.48 12.23
CA LEU A 230 -13.54 -11.35 13.69
C LEU A 230 -13.87 -9.96 14.21
N LEU A 231 -13.96 -8.96 13.33
CA LEU A 231 -14.20 -7.56 13.72
C LEU A 231 -15.64 -7.30 14.19
N GLY A 232 -16.61 -8.16 13.80
CA GLY A 232 -18.03 -7.93 14.07
C GLY A 232 -18.65 -6.74 13.31
N LYS A 233 -17.92 -6.22 12.32
CA LYS A 233 -18.35 -5.19 11.38
C LYS A 233 -18.10 -5.65 9.95
N ASP A 234 -18.86 -5.11 9.03
CA ASP A 234 -18.67 -5.32 7.59
C ASP A 234 -18.75 -3.99 6.84
N PHE A 235 -18.14 -3.96 5.65
CA PHE A 235 -18.34 -2.90 4.68
C PHE A 235 -19.71 -3.02 4.02
N ARG A 236 -20.08 -1.97 3.29
CA ARG A 236 -21.06 -2.09 2.20
C ARG A 236 -20.29 -2.09 0.88
N TYR A 237 -20.95 -2.56 -0.17
CA TYR A 237 -20.29 -2.80 -1.44
C TYR A 237 -21.06 -2.17 -2.59
N ARG A 238 -20.32 -1.68 -3.57
CA ARG A 238 -20.86 -1.18 -4.85
C ARG A 238 -20.02 -1.74 -5.99
N ARG A 239 -20.60 -1.85 -7.18
CA ARG A 239 -19.81 -2.16 -8.37
C ARG A 239 -18.88 -1.01 -8.70
N TRP A 240 -17.65 -1.32 -9.06
CA TRP A 240 -16.74 -0.34 -9.62
C TRP A 240 -17.23 0.06 -11.02
N PRO A 241 -17.37 1.35 -11.34
CA PRO A 241 -18.05 1.77 -12.56
C PRO A 241 -17.25 1.50 -13.84
N ASN A 242 -15.91 1.53 -13.77
CA ASN A 242 -15.02 1.48 -14.94
C ASN A 242 -14.13 0.23 -14.88
N THR A 243 -14.73 -0.96 -14.93
CA THR A 243 -13.98 -2.22 -14.96
C THR A 243 -13.55 -2.61 -16.38
N PRO A 244 -12.46 -3.39 -16.54
CA PRO A 244 -12.13 -4.03 -17.81
C PRO A 244 -13.30 -4.85 -18.36
N GLU A 245 -13.38 -4.97 -19.68
CA GLU A 245 -14.49 -5.67 -20.35
C GLU A 245 -14.61 -7.12 -19.88
N GLY A 246 -15.83 -7.53 -19.50
CA GLY A 246 -16.12 -8.87 -19.01
C GLY A 246 -15.79 -9.11 -17.53
N GLU A 247 -15.24 -8.11 -16.83
CA GLU A 247 -14.94 -8.21 -15.40
C GLU A 247 -15.95 -7.45 -14.54
N ILE A 248 -16.30 -8.04 -13.40
CA ILE A 248 -17.04 -7.38 -12.33
C ILE A 248 -16.09 -7.25 -11.13
N VAL A 249 -15.79 -6.01 -10.76
CA VAL A 249 -14.99 -5.70 -9.59
C VAL A 249 -15.87 -4.91 -8.62
N TRP A 250 -15.87 -5.33 -7.36
CA TRP A 250 -16.57 -4.62 -6.29
C TRP A 250 -15.65 -3.65 -5.58
N ALA A 251 -16.20 -2.61 -4.97
CA ALA A 251 -15.48 -1.72 -4.08
C ALA A 251 -16.25 -1.52 -2.79
N THR A 252 -15.52 -1.33 -1.69
CA THR A 252 -16.11 -0.91 -0.43
C THR A 252 -16.73 0.48 -0.56
N THR A 253 -17.83 0.72 0.16
CA THR A 253 -18.48 2.03 0.25
C THR A 253 -19.10 2.25 1.63
N VAL A 254 -19.27 3.50 2.02
CA VAL A 254 -20.07 3.92 3.18
C VAL A 254 -21.50 4.30 2.83
N GLU A 255 -21.81 4.45 1.53
CA GLU A 255 -23.14 4.78 1.04
C GLU A 255 -24.08 3.57 1.12
N ASN A 256 -25.24 3.65 0.48
CA ASN A 256 -26.10 2.49 0.33
C ASN A 256 -25.41 1.46 -0.57
N GLY A 257 -25.21 0.25 -0.04
CA GLY A 257 -24.65 -0.85 -0.82
C GLY A 257 -25.62 -1.33 -1.89
N ASP A 258 -25.06 -1.93 -2.94
CA ASP A 258 -25.82 -2.66 -3.95
C ASP A 258 -26.32 -3.98 -3.35
N ALA A 259 -27.63 -4.22 -3.42
CA ALA A 259 -28.26 -5.43 -2.87
C ALA A 259 -27.81 -6.72 -3.58
N SER A 260 -27.24 -6.62 -4.79
CA SER A 260 -26.68 -7.75 -5.54
C SER A 260 -25.22 -8.06 -5.19
N ALA A 261 -24.62 -7.29 -4.27
CA ALA A 261 -23.25 -7.51 -3.86
C ALA A 261 -23.06 -8.88 -3.19
N PRO A 262 -21.99 -9.62 -3.53
CA PRO A 262 -21.61 -10.80 -2.77
C PRO A 262 -21.13 -10.36 -1.38
N HIS A 263 -21.25 -11.28 -0.41
CA HIS A 263 -20.71 -11.06 0.91
C HIS A 263 -19.21 -11.35 0.92
N PHE A 264 -18.40 -10.35 1.28
CA PHE A 264 -16.93 -10.42 1.26
C PHE A 264 -16.29 -10.57 2.64
N ALA A 265 -17.06 -10.44 3.72
CA ALA A 265 -16.59 -10.64 5.10
C ALA A 265 -16.83 -12.07 5.62
N GLU A 266 -16.94 -13.03 4.71
CA GLU A 266 -16.93 -14.44 5.11
C GLU A 266 -15.59 -14.75 5.79
N PRO A 267 -15.58 -15.43 6.95
CA PRO A 267 -14.34 -15.77 7.66
C PRO A 267 -13.37 -16.54 6.77
N ALA A 268 -12.26 -15.89 6.39
CA ALA A 268 -11.22 -16.54 5.62
C ALA A 268 -10.53 -17.63 6.45
N SER A 269 -10.34 -18.83 5.88
CA SER A 269 -9.55 -19.88 6.52
C SER A 269 -8.04 -19.59 6.50
N ALA A 270 -7.61 -18.75 5.55
CA ALA A 270 -6.26 -18.21 5.44
C ALA A 270 -6.26 -16.90 4.67
N VAL A 271 -5.36 -16.00 5.05
CA VAL A 271 -5.13 -14.72 4.38
C VAL A 271 -3.67 -14.66 3.93
N TYR A 272 -3.45 -14.44 2.64
CA TYR A 272 -2.11 -14.31 2.07
C TYR A 272 -1.87 -12.86 1.66
N ASN A 273 -1.00 -12.17 2.41
CA ASN A 273 -0.61 -10.80 2.14
C ASN A 273 0.64 -10.81 1.25
N VAL A 274 0.48 -10.48 -0.04
CA VAL A 274 1.59 -10.39 -1.00
C VAL A 274 2.27 -9.03 -0.85
N ILE A 275 3.33 -8.97 -0.05
CA ILE A 275 3.94 -7.70 0.38
C ILE A 275 5.47 -7.82 0.36
N ASP A 276 6.17 -6.72 0.07
CA ASP A 276 7.63 -6.64 0.07
C ASP A 276 8.25 -7.13 1.41
N THR A 277 9.39 -7.83 1.34
CA THR A 277 10.10 -8.37 2.51
C THR A 277 10.48 -7.31 3.54
N ARG A 278 10.67 -6.05 3.13
CA ARG A 278 10.98 -4.94 4.06
C ARG A 278 9.85 -4.65 5.05
N GLN A 279 8.62 -5.09 4.78
CA GLN A 279 7.49 -4.94 5.70
C GLN A 279 7.26 -6.18 6.58
N ALA A 280 8.22 -7.11 6.66
CA ALA A 280 8.08 -8.32 7.46
C ALA A 280 7.73 -8.03 8.93
N TYR A 281 8.39 -7.05 9.55
CA TYR A 281 8.13 -6.70 10.94
C TYR A 281 6.70 -6.18 11.16
N VAL A 282 6.24 -5.27 10.30
CA VAL A 282 4.86 -4.77 10.33
C VAL A 282 3.86 -5.94 10.23
N GLN A 283 4.09 -6.89 9.31
CA GLN A 283 3.23 -8.08 9.19
C GLN A 283 3.27 -8.98 10.43
N GLU A 284 4.42 -9.08 11.10
CA GLU A 284 4.54 -9.80 12.38
C GLU A 284 3.74 -9.09 13.49
N VAL A 285 3.79 -7.75 13.58
CA VAL A 285 2.99 -6.97 14.54
C VAL A 285 1.50 -7.14 14.28
N VAL A 286 1.07 -7.18 13.02
CA VAL A 286 -0.34 -7.45 12.65
C VAL A 286 -0.77 -8.83 13.13
N ALA A 287 0.04 -9.87 12.87
CA ALA A 287 -0.23 -11.22 13.34
C ALA A 287 -0.23 -11.31 14.87
N GLU A 288 0.65 -10.59 15.55
CA GLU A 288 0.67 -10.50 17.01
C GLU A 288 -0.59 -9.80 17.55
N GLY A 289 -1.10 -8.79 16.87
CA GLY A 289 -2.39 -8.15 17.18
C GLY A 289 -3.55 -9.15 17.16
N LEU A 290 -3.60 -10.02 16.16
CA LEU A 290 -4.59 -11.12 16.11
C LEU A 290 -4.40 -12.11 17.26
N ARG A 291 -3.16 -12.53 17.52
CA ARG A 291 -2.84 -13.50 18.57
C ARG A 291 -3.27 -12.99 19.95
N ARG A 292 -2.91 -11.74 20.27
CA ARG A 292 -3.21 -11.12 21.57
C ARG A 292 -4.66 -10.71 21.75
N THR A 293 -5.42 -10.55 20.67
CA THR A 293 -6.88 -10.36 20.74
C THR A 293 -7.64 -11.68 20.94
N GLY A 294 -6.94 -12.80 21.09
CA GLY A 294 -7.52 -14.11 21.39
C GLY A 294 -7.70 -15.00 20.17
N PHE A 295 -7.06 -14.69 19.03
CA PHE A 295 -7.21 -15.41 17.77
C PHE A 295 -5.87 -15.99 17.26
N PRO A 296 -5.24 -16.92 18.00
CA PRO A 296 -3.94 -17.49 17.62
C PRO A 296 -4.00 -18.25 16.28
N GLU A 297 -5.10 -18.96 15.99
CA GLU A 297 -5.27 -19.66 14.72
C GLU A 297 -5.31 -18.68 13.53
N ALA A 298 -6.04 -17.57 13.66
CA ALA A 298 -6.07 -16.52 12.64
C ALA A 298 -4.69 -15.88 12.46
N ALA A 299 -3.94 -15.67 13.56
CA ALA A 299 -2.57 -15.17 13.50
C ALA A 299 -1.63 -16.10 12.71
N GLU A 300 -1.73 -17.42 12.90
CA GLU A 300 -0.97 -18.42 12.13
C GLU A 300 -1.37 -18.48 10.66
N LYS A 301 -2.64 -18.17 10.37
CA LYS A 301 -3.21 -18.16 9.02
C LYS A 301 -3.12 -16.79 8.33
N SER A 302 -2.53 -15.80 9.00
CA SER A 302 -2.18 -14.48 8.46
C SER A 302 -0.78 -14.53 7.86
N ILE A 303 -0.69 -14.97 6.60
CA ILE A 303 0.57 -15.38 5.96
C ILE A 303 1.15 -14.22 5.14
N HIS A 304 2.38 -13.83 5.46
CA HIS A 304 3.17 -12.90 4.64
C HIS A 304 3.80 -13.63 3.45
N LEU A 305 3.17 -13.54 2.28
CA LEU A 305 3.72 -14.05 1.03
C LEU A 305 4.73 -13.04 0.47
N SER A 306 5.93 -13.08 1.04
CA SER A 306 6.93 -12.04 0.84
C SER A 306 7.70 -12.14 -0.49
N TYR A 307 8.15 -11.00 -1.01
CA TYR A 307 9.03 -10.94 -2.18
C TYR A 307 10.03 -9.78 -2.07
N ALA A 308 11.18 -9.94 -2.72
CA ALA A 308 12.21 -8.89 -2.76
C ALA A 308 11.95 -7.87 -3.88
N MET A 309 12.52 -6.67 -3.71
CA MET A 309 12.45 -5.58 -4.69
C MET A 309 12.91 -5.98 -6.09
N VAL A 310 12.40 -5.24 -7.07
CA VAL A 310 12.94 -5.24 -8.44
C VAL A 310 13.75 -3.96 -8.59
N VAL A 311 14.99 -4.09 -9.02
CA VAL A 311 15.94 -2.99 -9.26
C VAL A 311 16.35 -2.96 -10.72
N LEU A 312 16.90 -1.84 -11.17
CA LEU A 312 17.46 -1.71 -12.52
C LEU A 312 18.97 -1.94 -12.49
N THR A 313 19.53 -2.50 -13.55
CA THR A 313 20.99 -2.38 -13.78
C THR A 313 21.31 -1.00 -14.35
N PRO A 314 22.53 -0.46 -14.18
CA PRO A 314 22.91 0.80 -14.81
C PRO A 314 22.70 0.81 -16.33
N ARG A 315 22.99 -0.33 -16.98
CA ARG A 315 22.73 -0.53 -18.41
C ARG A 315 21.25 -0.39 -18.75
N CYS A 316 20.36 -1.08 -18.04
CA CYS A 316 18.92 -0.99 -18.30
C CYS A 316 18.39 0.42 -18.06
N ALA A 317 18.86 1.11 -17.01
CA ALA A 317 18.48 2.50 -16.78
C ALA A 317 18.90 3.41 -17.96
N ALA A 318 20.10 3.24 -18.50
CA ALA A 318 20.54 3.97 -19.69
C ALA A 318 19.71 3.62 -20.95
N GLU A 319 19.37 2.34 -21.17
CA GLU A 319 18.48 1.91 -22.28
C GLU A 319 17.05 2.48 -22.15
N LEU A 320 16.65 2.86 -20.93
CA LEU A 320 15.38 3.53 -20.65
C LEU A 320 15.47 5.06 -20.75
N GLY A 321 16.64 5.60 -21.10
CA GLY A 321 16.87 7.04 -21.27
C GLY A 321 17.14 7.80 -19.97
N TYR A 322 17.46 7.11 -18.88
CA TYR A 322 17.82 7.76 -17.63
C TYR A 322 19.30 8.15 -17.58
N GLU A 323 19.56 9.41 -17.27
CA GLU A 323 20.89 9.90 -16.94
C GLU A 323 21.22 9.56 -15.48
N LEU A 324 22.19 8.66 -15.29
CA LEU A 324 22.66 8.28 -13.97
C LEU A 324 23.78 9.21 -13.51
N SER A 325 23.79 9.49 -12.20
CA SER A 325 24.94 10.16 -11.58
C SER A 325 26.21 9.29 -11.71
N PRO A 326 27.42 9.87 -11.70
CA PRO A 326 28.66 9.09 -11.73
C PRO A 326 28.77 8.05 -10.60
N GLU A 327 28.12 8.32 -9.47
CA GLU A 327 28.02 7.42 -8.32
C GLU A 327 27.06 6.25 -8.62
N ASP A 328 25.82 6.55 -9.05
CA ASP A 328 24.82 5.53 -9.38
C ASP A 328 25.26 4.64 -10.55
N ALA A 329 26.01 5.19 -11.51
CA ALA A 329 26.56 4.43 -12.64
C ALA A 329 27.61 3.38 -12.23
N ARG A 330 28.24 3.54 -11.04
CA ARG A 330 29.20 2.59 -10.48
C ARG A 330 28.57 1.53 -9.60
N ARG A 331 27.31 1.72 -9.17
CA ARG A 331 26.60 0.76 -8.33
C ARG A 331 26.21 -0.47 -9.15
N PRO A 332 26.15 -1.67 -8.53
CA PRO A 332 25.73 -2.89 -9.22
C PRO A 332 24.25 -2.84 -9.65
N PHE A 333 23.44 -2.01 -8.99
CA PHE A 333 22.05 -1.77 -9.31
C PHE A 333 21.64 -0.34 -8.94
N VAL A 334 20.54 0.10 -9.54
CA VAL A 334 19.91 1.40 -9.34
C VAL A 334 18.47 1.17 -8.86
N ASP A 335 18.13 1.79 -7.74
CA ASP A 335 16.80 1.73 -7.16
C ASP A 335 15.82 2.61 -7.95
N MET A 336 14.61 2.10 -8.20
CA MET A 336 13.54 2.92 -8.74
C MET A 336 13.00 3.85 -7.65
N SER A 337 12.73 5.11 -8.00
CA SER A 337 12.26 6.15 -7.09
C SER A 337 11.22 7.03 -7.75
N GLY A 338 9.96 6.92 -7.30
CA GLY A 338 8.88 7.81 -7.74
C GLY A 338 9.16 9.28 -7.43
N ARG A 339 9.80 9.56 -6.29
CA ARG A 339 10.20 10.93 -5.89
C ARG A 339 11.18 11.57 -6.87
N LYS A 340 12.01 10.76 -7.54
CA LYS A 340 12.97 11.21 -8.57
C LYS A 340 12.40 11.05 -10.00
N GLY A 341 11.17 10.55 -10.16
CA GLY A 341 10.61 10.19 -11.46
C GLY A 341 11.32 9.02 -12.17
N LEU A 342 12.16 8.27 -11.44
CA LEU A 342 13.00 7.19 -11.96
C LEU A 342 12.28 5.86 -11.80
N GLY A 343 11.73 5.29 -12.87
CA GLY A 343 11.05 4.00 -12.78
C GLY A 343 10.46 3.50 -14.09
N VAL A 344 10.33 2.19 -14.21
CA VAL A 344 9.71 1.58 -15.39
C VAL A 344 8.20 1.49 -15.19
N LYS A 345 7.45 2.18 -16.05
CA LYS A 345 6.00 2.07 -16.09
C LYS A 345 5.61 0.73 -16.72
N ALA A 346 4.60 0.08 -16.15
CA ALA A 346 4.25 -1.28 -16.53
C ALA A 346 3.80 -1.37 -18.00
N ASP A 347 2.95 -0.44 -18.45
CA ASP A 347 2.48 -0.43 -19.83
C ASP A 347 3.61 -0.23 -20.84
N ASP A 348 4.58 0.65 -20.55
CA ASP A 348 5.75 0.85 -21.42
C ASP A 348 6.61 -0.42 -21.51
N LEU A 349 6.72 -1.18 -20.43
CA LEU A 349 7.42 -2.47 -20.43
C LEU A 349 6.68 -3.49 -21.28
N LEU A 350 5.36 -3.58 -21.14
CA LEU A 350 4.53 -4.51 -21.92
C LEU A 350 4.58 -4.18 -23.41
N ASP A 351 4.46 -2.91 -23.79
CA ASP A 351 4.56 -2.46 -25.17
C ASP A 351 5.91 -2.85 -25.80
N LYS A 352 7.02 -2.66 -25.06
CA LYS A 352 8.36 -3.07 -25.51
C LYS A 352 8.48 -4.59 -25.67
N LEU A 353 7.92 -5.38 -24.74
CA LEU A 353 7.94 -6.84 -24.81
C LEU A 353 7.12 -7.35 -26.01
N GLU A 354 5.93 -6.80 -26.23
CA GLU A 354 5.08 -7.13 -27.38
C GLU A 354 5.76 -6.79 -28.71
N ALA A 355 6.36 -5.61 -28.81
CA ALA A 355 7.09 -5.18 -30.01
C ALA A 355 8.29 -6.10 -30.30
N ALA A 356 9.08 -6.44 -29.28
CA ALA A 356 10.22 -7.34 -29.42
C ALA A 356 9.80 -8.76 -29.84
N ALA A 357 8.73 -9.30 -29.22
CA ALA A 357 8.19 -10.60 -29.56
C ALA A 357 7.64 -10.63 -31.00
N ARG A 358 6.92 -9.57 -31.42
CA ARG A 358 6.41 -9.44 -32.78
C ARG A 358 7.53 -9.43 -33.82
N ALA A 359 8.58 -8.62 -33.59
CA ALA A 359 9.71 -8.55 -34.50
C ALA A 359 10.42 -9.90 -34.66
N GLU A 360 10.50 -10.70 -33.60
CA GLU A 360 11.06 -12.06 -33.67
C GLU A 360 10.15 -13.04 -34.43
N VAL A 361 8.83 -12.95 -34.26
CA VAL A 361 7.87 -13.75 -35.03
C VAL A 361 7.92 -13.40 -36.52
N GLU A 362 8.02 -12.12 -36.86
CA GLU A 362 8.09 -11.64 -38.25
C GLU A 362 9.37 -12.12 -38.96
N LYS A 363 10.51 -12.20 -38.27
CA LYS A 363 11.75 -12.75 -38.84
C LYS A 363 11.67 -14.23 -39.21
N ARG A 364 10.73 -14.96 -38.60
CA ARG A 364 10.54 -16.41 -38.80
C ARG A 364 9.43 -16.74 -39.79
N ARG A 365 8.69 -15.72 -40.25
CA ARG A 365 7.74 -15.81 -41.37
C ARG A 365 8.47 -15.52 -42.67
#